data_AF-A0A7X9HWW0-F1
#
_entry.id   AF-A0A7X9HWW0-F1
#
_cell.length_a   1.000
_cell.length_b   1.000
_cell.length_c   1.000
_cell.angle_alpha   90.00
_cell.angle_beta   90.00
_cell.angle_gamma   90.00
#
_symmetry.space_group_name_H-M   'P 1'
#
loop_
_entity.id
_entity.type
_entity.pdbx_description
1 polymer ?
#
loop_
_entity_poly.entity_id
_entity_poly.type
_entity_poly.pdbx_seq_one_letter_code
_entity_poly.pdbx_strand_id
1 'polypeptide(L)' 'MFGTIGMPELLIILLILLLLFGAAKLPQLGGALGKTIKNFKKEMKEESSEKPSLKCPKCQTDIEEDVNFCPKCGEKLK' A
#
# COMPACT_ATOMS: atom_id res chain seq x y z
N MET A 1 -21.15 -3.45 30.48
CA MET A 1 -22.27 -2.51 30.22
C MET A 1 -21.91 -1.41 29.20
N PHE A 2 -20.96 -1.64 28.29
CA PHE A 2 -20.63 -0.80 27.13
C PHE A 2 -20.01 -1.70 26.06
N GLY A 3 -20.74 -2.75 25.70
CA GLY A 3 -20.28 -3.76 24.75
C GLY A 3 -20.33 -3.16 23.36
N THR A 4 -19.15 -2.76 22.86
CA THR A 4 -18.85 -2.40 21.47
C THR A 4 -19.72 -1.29 20.91
N ILE A 5 -19.17 -0.07 20.79
CA ILE A 5 -19.66 0.91 19.80
C ILE A 5 -19.90 0.12 18.52
N GLY A 6 -21.17 -0.06 18.20
CA GLY A 6 -21.55 -0.91 17.09
C GLY A 6 -21.17 -0.24 15.78
N MET A 7 -21.08 -1.03 14.72
CA MET A 7 -21.13 -0.50 13.36
C MET A 7 -22.22 0.58 13.16
N PRO A 8 -23.45 0.45 13.73
CA PRO A 8 -24.48 1.50 13.63
C PRO A 8 -24.10 2.83 14.30
N GLU A 9 -23.61 2.84 15.54
CA GLU A 9 -23.19 4.10 16.19
C GLU A 9 -22.07 4.79 15.42
N LEU A 10 -21.10 4.02 14.90
CA LEU A 10 -19.99 4.57 14.12
C LEU A 10 -20.50 5.22 12.81
N LEU A 11 -21.51 4.63 12.17
CA LEU A 11 -22.16 5.15 10.97
C LEU A 11 -22.92 6.46 11.24
N ILE A 12 -23.62 6.54 12.37
CA ILE A 12 -24.34 7.76 12.79
C ILE A 12 -23.34 8.90 13.03
N ILE A 13 -22.25 8.64 13.74
CA ILE A 13 -21.18 9.64 13.99
C ILE A 13 -20.55 10.09 12.67
N LEU A 14 -20.26 9.15 11.77
CA LEU A 14 -19.74 9.45 10.43
C LEU A 14 -20.69 10.34 9.64
N LEU A 15 -22.00 10.06 9.69
CA LEU A 15 -23.01 10.85 9.01
C LEU A 15 -23.06 12.30 9.54
N ILE A 16 -22.99 12.48 10.87
CA ILE A 16 -22.93 13.81 11.49
C ILE A 16 -21.67 14.55 11.05
N LEU A 17 -20.51 13.89 11.05
CA LEU A 17 -19.26 14.46 10.55
C LEU A 17 -19.35 14.86 9.07
N LEU A 18 -20.01 14.05 8.23
CA LEU A 18 -20.28 14.38 6.83
C LEU A 18 -21.16 15.62 6.69
N LEU A 19 -22.15 15.81 7.56
CA LEU A 19 -23.02 16.98 7.52
C LEU A 19 -22.26 18.25 7.94
N LEU A 20 -21.39 18.16 8.96
CA LEU A 20 -20.61 19.31 9.44
C LEU A 20 -19.48 19.70 8.48
N PHE A 21 -18.69 18.72 8.03
CA PHE A 21 -17.54 18.98 7.15
C PHE A 21 -17.91 18.96 5.66
N GLY A 22 -19.03 18.35 5.28
CA GLY A 22 -19.42 18.09 3.91
C GLY A 22 -18.77 16.82 3.34
N ALA A 23 -19.51 16.10 2.49
CA ALA A 23 -19.05 14.88 1.83
C ALA A 23 -17.79 15.08 0.96
N ALA A 24 -17.55 16.30 0.48
CA ALA A 24 -16.40 16.65 -0.36
C ALA A 24 -15.06 16.72 0.40
N LYS A 25 -15.07 16.94 1.73
CA LYS A 25 -13.83 17.14 2.50
C LYS A 25 -13.15 15.83 2.88
N LEU A 26 -13.92 14.76 3.13
CA LEU A 26 -13.38 13.43 3.43
C LEU A 26 -12.45 12.86 2.33
N PRO A 27 -12.82 12.83 1.03
CA PRO A 27 -11.94 12.31 -0.01
C PRO A 27 -10.72 13.20 -0.23
N GLN A 28 -10.84 14.52 -0.01
CA GLN A 28 -9.73 15.46 -0.14
C GLN A 28 -8.67 15.23 0.97
N LEU A 29 -9.12 15.03 2.21
CA LEU A 29 -8.27 14.65 3.34
C LEU A 29 -7.69 13.24 3.16
N GLY A 30 -8.50 12.26 2.77
CA GLY A 30 -8.06 10.89 2.52
C GLY A 30 -7.03 10.79 1.39
N GLY A 31 -7.17 11.59 0.34
CA GLY A 31 -6.19 11.66 -0.74
C GLY A 31 -4.84 12.24 -0.29
N ALA A 32 -4.84 13.27 0.56
CA ALA A 32 -3.62 13.85 1.12
C ALA A 32 -2.93 12.85 2.07
N LEU A 33 -3.68 12.29 3.03
CA LEU A 33 -3.19 11.28 3.97
C LEU A 33 -2.71 10.02 3.25
N GLY A 34 -3.42 9.57 2.21
CA GLY A 34 -3.06 8.40 1.42
C GLY A 34 -1.77 8.57 0.64
N LYS A 35 -1.51 9.75 0.07
CA LYS A 35 -0.22 10.07 -0.56
C LYS A 35 0.92 10.03 0.46
N THR A 36 0.70 10.63 1.62
CA THR A 36 1.65 10.63 2.73
C THR A 36 1.97 9.20 3.18
N ILE A 37 0.96 8.40 3.50
CA ILE A 37 1.13 6.98 3.90
C ILE A 37 1.80 6.16 2.80
N LYS A 38 1.46 6.40 1.52
CA LYS A 38 2.09 5.71 0.38
C LYS A 38 3.58 6.02 0.27
N ASN A 39 3.97 7.27 0.49
CA ASN A 39 5.37 7.68 0.48
C ASN A 39 6.09 7.13 1.73
N PHE A 40 5.49 7.24 2.91
CA PHE A 40 6.02 6.61 4.14
C PHE A 40 6.24 5.11 3.96
N LYS A 41 5.29 4.39 3.35
CA LYS A 41 5.43 2.96 3.08
C LYS A 41 6.52 2.66 2.05
N LYS A 42 6.74 3.53 1.06
CA LYS A 42 7.85 3.37 0.11
C LYS A 42 9.19 3.52 0.80
N GLU A 43 9.38 4.60 1.57
CA GLU A 43 10.66 4.87 2.22
C GLU A 43 10.95 3.83 3.32
N MET A 44 9.94 3.43 4.10
CA MET A 44 10.08 2.32 5.05
C MET A 44 10.40 0.98 4.37
N LYS A 45 9.91 0.77 3.15
CA LYS A 45 10.24 -0.43 2.36
C LYS A 45 11.63 -0.32 1.73
N GLU A 46 12.10 0.86 1.37
CA GLU A 46 13.48 1.08 0.92
C GLU A 46 14.48 0.90 2.08
N GLU A 47 14.10 1.27 3.30
CA GLU A 47 14.93 1.09 4.51
C GLU A 47 14.86 -0.34 5.09
N SER A 48 13.70 -1.01 5.04
CA SER A 48 13.54 -2.42 5.49
C SER A 48 13.74 -3.45 4.37
N SER A 49 13.96 -3.03 3.13
CA SER A 49 14.24 -3.93 2.02
C SER A 49 15.35 -3.36 1.17
N GLU A 50 16.58 -3.66 1.58
CA GLU A 50 17.49 -4.27 0.64
C GLU A 50 16.80 -5.54 0.10
N LYS A 51 15.97 -5.37 -0.93
CA LYS A 51 15.65 -6.43 -1.89
C LYS A 51 16.71 -6.28 -2.98
N PRO A 52 17.72 -7.16 -3.05
CA PRO A 52 18.62 -7.21 -4.19
C PRO A 52 17.80 -7.32 -5.49
N SER A 53 17.61 -6.18 -6.15
CA SER A 53 17.04 -6.16 -7.49
C SER A 53 18.15 -6.61 -8.43
N LEU A 54 18.36 -7.92 -8.53
CA LEU A 54 19.27 -8.53 -9.48
C LEU A 54 18.65 -8.42 -10.87
N LYS A 55 19.28 -7.62 -11.74
CA LYS A 55 18.88 -7.52 -13.14
C LYS A 55 19.34 -8.75 -13.90
N CYS A 56 18.45 -9.43 -14.61
CA CYS A 56 18.83 -10.52 -15.48
C CYS A 56 19.80 -10.02 -16.58
N PRO A 57 21.02 -10.56 -16.71
CA PRO A 57 22.05 -10.06 -17.64
C PRO A 57 21.66 -10.15 -19.12
N LYS A 58 20.62 -10.94 -19.46
CA LYS A 58 20.18 -11.17 -20.84
C LYS A 58 18.87 -10.49 -21.22
N CYS A 59 17.88 -10.46 -20.31
CA CYS A 59 16.54 -9.94 -20.61
C CYS A 59 16.11 -8.74 -19.75
N GLN A 60 16.99 -8.26 -18.87
CA GLN A 60 16.92 -7.00 -18.13
C GLN A 60 15.62 -6.76 -17.33
N THR A 61 14.88 -7.83 -17.04
CA THR A 61 13.73 -7.82 -16.14
C THR A 61 14.16 -7.95 -14.70
N ASP A 62 13.42 -7.29 -13.81
CA ASP A 62 13.55 -7.40 -12.36
C ASP A 62 13.05 -8.76 -11.90
N ILE A 63 13.92 -9.54 -11.26
CA ILE A 63 13.67 -10.90 -10.82
C ILE A 63 13.77 -10.94 -9.28
N GLU A 64 12.81 -11.58 -8.64
CA GLU A 64 12.85 -11.85 -7.20
C GLU A 64 13.87 -12.97 -6.92
N GLU A 65 14.74 -12.81 -5.93
CA GLU A 65 15.89 -13.70 -5.62
C GLU A 65 15.58 -15.19 -5.43
N ASP A 66 14.32 -15.59 -5.33
CA ASP A 66 13.89 -16.97 -5.07
C ASP A 66 13.23 -17.64 -6.30
N VAL A 67 13.64 -17.30 -7.53
CA VAL A 67 13.16 -18.03 -8.72
C VAL A 67 14.30 -18.69 -9.50
N ASN A 68 14.21 -20.02 -9.65
CA ASN A 68 15.21 -20.85 -10.34
C ASN A 68 15.28 -20.59 -11.86
N PHE A 69 14.25 -19.95 -12.42
CA PHE A 69 14.09 -19.70 -13.85
C PHE A 69 13.61 -18.27 -14.07
N CYS A 70 14.21 -17.59 -15.05
CA CYS A 70 13.72 -16.30 -15.50
C CYS A 70 12.36 -16.45 -16.20
N PRO A 71 11.27 -15.82 -15.71
CA PRO A 71 9.92 -15.96 -16.29
C PRO A 71 9.77 -15.36 -17.70
N LYS A 72 10.72 -14.51 -18.11
CA LYS A 72 10.67 -13.83 -19.41
C LYS A 72 11.54 -14.47 -20.49
N CYS A 73 12.68 -15.03 -20.11
CA CYS A 73 13.64 -15.59 -21.07
C CYS A 73 14.00 -17.06 -20.82
N GLY A 74 13.41 -17.72 -19.81
CA GLY A 74 13.57 -19.15 -19.55
C GLY A 74 14.99 -19.56 -19.12
N GLU A 75 15.85 -18.59 -18.87
CA GLU A 75 17.24 -18.83 -18.50
C GLU A 75 17.34 -19.26 -17.04
N LYS A 76 18.14 -20.30 -16.77
CA LYS A 76 18.39 -20.83 -15.43
C LYS A 76 19.32 -19.88 -14.70
N LEU A 77 18.91 -19.40 -13.52
CA LEU A 77 19.68 -18.44 -12.72
C LEU A 77 20.54 -19.10 -11.63
N LYS A 78 20.59 -20.45 -11.63
CA LYS A 78 21.38 -21.29 -10.72
C LYS A 78 22.05 -22.45 -11.45
#